data_AF-A0A961S4Z3-F1
#
_entry.id   AF-A0A961S4Z3-F1
#
_cell.length_a   1.000
_cell.length_b   1.000
_cell.length_c   1.000
_cell.angle_alpha   90.00
_cell.angle_beta   90.00
_cell.angle_gamma   90.00
#
_symmetry.space_group_name_H-M   'P 1'
#
loop_
_entity.id
_entity.type
_entity.pdbx_description
1 polymer ?
#
loop_
_entity_poly.entity_id
_entity_poly.type
_entity_poly.pdbx_seq_one_letter_code
_entity_poly.pdbx_strand_id
1 'polypeptide(L)' 'TLGSLDKPADVVPELQFGIEARMPWFASLDGLPASTTEDDPDPDGVVVAEVAATNHQHPDHETEVWPVEEMEPGK' A
#
# COMPACT_ATOMS: atom_id res chain seq x y z
N THR A 1 10.21 1.86 -6.28
CA THR A 1 9.23 1.47 -7.34
C THR A 1 8.36 2.68 -7.63
N LEU A 2 7.38 2.65 -8.56
CA LEU A 2 6.59 3.85 -8.95
C LEU A 2 6.04 4.66 -7.76
N GLY A 3 5.70 3.98 -6.65
CA GLY A 3 5.24 4.60 -5.40
C GLY A 3 6.28 5.39 -4.61
N SER A 4 7.56 5.43 -5.02
CA SER A 4 8.61 6.26 -4.40
C SER A 4 8.86 7.57 -5.16
N LEU A 5 8.09 7.88 -6.21
CA LEU A 5 8.21 9.12 -6.95
C LEU A 5 7.33 10.20 -6.29
N ASP A 6 7.83 11.43 -6.19
CA ASP A 6 7.05 12.56 -5.67
C ASP A 6 5.86 12.93 -6.59
N LYS A 7 6.00 12.66 -7.89
CA LYS A 7 4.99 12.94 -8.92
C LYS A 7 4.78 11.71 -9.82
N PRO A 8 4.15 10.65 -9.31
CA PRO A 8 3.99 9.40 -10.05
C PRO A 8 3.11 9.58 -11.29
N ALA A 9 2.21 10.58 -11.30
CA ALA A 9 1.35 10.90 -12.44
C ALA A 9 2.13 11.42 -13.67
N ASP A 10 3.34 11.94 -13.48
CA ASP A 10 4.18 12.44 -14.59
C ASP A 10 4.90 11.30 -15.34
N VAL A 11 4.81 10.06 -14.85
CA VAL A 11 5.51 8.90 -15.39
C VAL A 11 4.54 7.75 -15.67
N VAL A 12 4.24 7.52 -16.94
CA VAL A 12 3.40 6.40 -17.38
C VAL A 12 4.27 5.16 -17.64
N PRO A 13 3.98 4.00 -17.04
CA PRO A 13 4.70 2.76 -17.35
C PRO A 13 4.50 2.33 -18.81
N GLU A 14 5.60 2.04 -19.52
CA GLU A 14 5.56 1.62 -20.94
C GLU A 14 5.52 0.10 -21.14
N LEU A 15 6.07 -0.66 -20.18
CA LEU A 15 6.26 -2.11 -20.28
C LEU A 15 5.92 -2.79 -18.95
N GLN A 16 5.30 -3.97 -19.04
CA GLN A 16 4.98 -4.83 -17.91
C GLN A 16 5.68 -6.18 -18.07
N PHE A 17 6.29 -6.67 -16.99
CA PHE A 17 6.95 -7.98 -16.92
C PHE A 17 6.25 -8.86 -15.87
N GLY A 18 6.43 -10.20 -15.95
CA GLY A 18 5.87 -11.14 -14.98
C GLY A 18 4.35 -11.33 -15.08
N ILE A 19 3.78 -11.20 -16.27
CA ILE A 19 2.32 -11.23 -16.50
C ILE A 19 1.74 -12.65 -16.51
N GLU A 20 2.57 -13.69 -16.48
CA GLU A 20 2.16 -15.10 -16.46
C GLU A 20 1.27 -15.44 -15.25
N ALA A 21 1.48 -14.76 -14.12
CA ALA A 21 0.66 -14.90 -12.91
C ALA A 21 -0.38 -13.78 -12.78
N ARG A 22 -0.55 -12.92 -13.79
CA ARG A 22 -1.51 -11.81 -13.72
C ARG A 22 -2.92 -12.35 -13.63
N MET A 23 -3.67 -11.88 -12.64
CA MET A 23 -5.07 -12.27 -12.46
C MET A 23 -5.90 -11.87 -13.70
N PRO A 24 -6.78 -12.76 -14.21
CA PRO A 24 -7.56 -12.49 -15.42
C PRO A 24 -8.42 -11.22 -15.34
N TRP A 25 -8.91 -10.87 -14.14
CA TRP A 25 -9.75 -9.70 -13.90
C TRP A 25 -8.98 -8.39 -13.75
N PHE A 26 -7.64 -8.40 -13.76
CA PHE A 26 -6.82 -7.20 -13.51
C PHE A 26 -7.12 -6.06 -14.48
N ALA A 27 -7.42 -6.39 -15.75
CA ALA A 27 -7.77 -5.40 -16.78
C ALA A 27 -9.22 -4.87 -16.69
N SER A 28 -9.98 -5.27 -15.68
CA SER A 28 -11.38 -4.87 -15.50
C SER A 28 -11.60 -4.06 -14.22
N LEU A 29 -10.53 -3.70 -13.51
CA LEU A 29 -10.60 -2.97 -12.23
C LEU A 29 -11.23 -1.58 -12.37
N ASP A 30 -10.96 -0.89 -13.47
CA ASP A 30 -11.50 0.43 -13.78
C ASP A 30 -13.00 0.42 -14.09
N GLY A 31 -13.58 -0.76 -14.36
CA GLY A 31 -15.02 -0.94 -14.57
C GLY A 31 -15.80 -1.36 -13.33
N LEU A 32 -15.14 -1.57 -12.19
CA LEU A 32 -15.81 -1.93 -10.94
C LEU A 32 -16.55 -0.73 -10.35
N PRO A 33 -17.62 -0.93 -9.57
CA PRO A 33 -18.19 0.13 -8.75
C PRO A 33 -17.10 0.76 -7.89
N ALA A 34 -16.96 2.08 -7.98
CA ALA A 34 -16.00 2.86 -7.22
C ALA A 34 -16.76 3.96 -6.47
N SER A 35 -16.28 4.29 -5.28
CA SER A 35 -16.76 5.37 -4.44
C SER A 35 -15.55 6.19 -3.99
N THR A 36 -15.74 7.48 -3.75
CA THR A 36 -14.68 8.23 -3.05
C THR A 36 -14.69 7.85 -1.57
N THR A 37 -13.63 8.16 -0.85
CA THR A 37 -13.58 7.93 0.60
C THR A 37 -14.68 8.73 1.32
N GLU A 38 -15.04 9.90 0.79
CA GLU A 38 -16.11 10.76 1.31
C GLU A 38 -17.53 10.22 1.10
N ASP A 39 -17.70 9.29 0.14
CA ASP A 39 -18.97 8.61 -0.11
C ASP A 39 -19.19 7.43 0.86
N ASP A 40 -18.23 7.11 1.73
CA ASP A 40 -18.37 6.09 2.77
C ASP A 40 -19.42 6.55 3.80
N PRO A 41 -20.51 5.80 4.01
CA PRO A 41 -21.54 6.15 4.99
C PRO A 41 -21.04 6.11 6.45
N ASP A 42 -19.85 5.58 6.71
CA ASP A 42 -19.22 5.52 8.03
C ASP A 42 -17.75 5.99 7.96
N PRO A 43 -17.50 7.29 7.74
CA PRO A 43 -16.14 7.83 7.55
C PRO A 43 -15.25 7.71 8.80
N ASP A 44 -15.86 7.56 9.98
CA ASP A 44 -15.21 7.28 11.27
C ASP A 44 -15.39 5.80 11.70
N GLY A 45 -15.82 4.96 10.77
CA GLY A 45 -16.38 3.65 11.04
C GLY A 45 -15.42 2.59 11.53
N VAL A 46 -16.02 1.52 12.06
CA VAL A 46 -15.35 0.32 12.61
C VAL A 46 -14.21 -0.17 11.70
N VAL A 47 -14.35 -0.03 10.37
CA VAL A 47 -13.34 -0.44 9.38
C VAL A 47 -12.04 0.37 9.49
N VAL A 48 -12.08 1.69 9.68
CA VAL A 48 -10.85 2.50 9.81
C VAL A 48 -10.14 2.20 11.12
N ALA A 49 -10.90 2.07 12.23
CA ALA A 49 -10.36 1.72 13.54
C ALA A 49 -9.77 0.29 13.55
N GLU A 50 -10.43 -0.67 12.90
CA GLU A 50 -9.95 -2.05 12.77
C GLU A 50 -8.72 -2.16 11.86
N VAL A 51 -8.70 -1.44 10.74
CA VAL A 51 -7.54 -1.35 9.86
C VAL A 51 -6.38 -0.70 10.61
N ALA A 52 -6.59 0.40 11.35
CA ALA A 52 -5.56 1.03 12.16
C ALA A 52 -5.03 0.08 13.25
N ALA A 53 -5.90 -0.68 13.91
CA ALA A 53 -5.51 -1.65 14.95
C ALA A 53 -4.76 -2.87 14.40
N THR A 54 -4.97 -3.24 13.13
CA THR A 54 -4.32 -4.38 12.46
C THR A 54 -3.26 -3.94 11.45
N ASN A 55 -2.97 -2.64 11.36
CA ASN A 55 -2.06 -2.09 10.38
C ASN A 55 -0.63 -2.53 10.72
N HIS A 56 -0.02 -3.30 9.82
CA HIS A 56 1.40 -3.67 9.91
C HIS A 56 2.27 -2.79 9.00
N GLN A 57 1.72 -1.71 8.41
CA GLN A 57 2.55 -0.71 7.77
C GLN A 57 3.47 -0.09 8.82
N HIS A 58 4.74 0.06 8.45
CA HIS A 58 5.72 0.73 9.29
C HIS A 58 5.28 2.19 9.48
N PRO A 59 5.31 2.74 10.71
CA PRO A 59 5.14 4.17 10.89
C PRO A 59 6.43 4.84 10.37
N ASP A 60 6.41 5.26 9.11
CA ASP A 60 7.46 6.08 8.50
C ASP A 60 7.70 7.40 9.25
N HIS A 61 6.73 7.81 10.07
CA HIS A 61 6.76 8.99 10.92
C HIS A 61 7.03 8.75 12.42
N GLU A 62 7.01 7.51 12.95
CA GLU A 62 7.15 7.23 14.40
C GLU A 62 8.36 6.35 14.78
N THR A 63 9.41 6.32 13.96
CA THR A 63 10.64 5.60 14.30
C THR A 63 11.81 6.57 14.42
N GLU A 64 11.94 7.23 15.58
CA GLU A 64 13.10 8.08 15.89
C GLU A 64 14.39 7.25 16.01
N VAL A 65 14.27 6.00 16.47
CA VAL A 65 15.40 5.07 16.67
C VAL A 65 15.01 3.71 16.12
N TRP A 66 15.78 3.22 15.14
CA TRP A 66 15.67 1.85 14.67
C TRP A 66 16.22 0.90 15.73
N PRO A 67 15.52 -0.20 16.06
CA PRO A 67 16.11 -1.22 16.93
C PRO A 67 17.33 -1.78 16.21
N VAL A 68 18.50 -1.62 16.84
CA VAL A 68 19.72 -2.27 16.39
C VAL A 68 19.52 -3.75 16.68
N GLU A 69 19.40 -4.56 15.64
CA GLU A 69 19.47 -6.01 15.82
C GLU A 69 20.81 -6.28 16.52
N GLU A 70 20.77 -6.77 17.76
CA GLU A 70 21.96 -7.24 18.44
C GLU A 70 22.50 -8.38 17.60
N MET A 71 23.44 -8.07 16.70
CA MET A 71 24.25 -9.06 16.04
C MET A 71 25.05 -9.75 17.14
N GLU A 72 24.49 -10.81 17.71
CA GLU A 72 25.25 -11.79 18.46
C GLU A 72 26.38 -12.26 17.55
N PRO A 73 27.65 -12.00 17.90
CA PRO A 73 28.76 -12.41 17.06
C PRO A 73 28.94 -13.92 17.16
N GLY A 74 28.24 -14.66 16.29
CA GLY A 74 28.48 -16.09 16.07
C GLY A 74 27.23 -16.95 15.98
N LYS A 75 26.56 -16.95 14.82
CA LYS A 75 25.98 -18.17 14.26
C LYS A 75 25.99 -18.14 12.74
#